data_AF-A0A3B0UR76-F1
#
_entry.id   AF-A0A3B0UR76-F1
#
_cell.length_a   1.000
_cell.length_b   1.000
_cell.length_c   1.000
_cell.angle_alpha   90.00
_cell.angle_beta   90.00
_cell.angle_gamma   90.00
#
_symmetry.space_group_name_H-M   'P 1'
#
loop_
_entity.id
_entity.type
_entity.pdbx_description
1 polymer ?
#
loop_
_entity_poly.entity_id
_entity_poly.type
_entity_poly.pdbx_seq_one_letter_code
_entity_poly.pdbx_strand_id
1 'polypeptide(L)'
;MGVYSLSEKNNDILMWSHYADHHKGFCIEYERADSKYNFLSHFMCRPVGYENDYPNLNRVLDVWGINLYTKAVEWEYEAEWRLVFKEGGKIFPSPAPITGIVFGLRMVGKQKATLVESLPYEEGITLYQATRVPGKFALEINETEI
;
A
#
# COMPACT_ATOMS: atom_id res chain seq x y z
N MET A 1 -18.72 7.73 -0.14
CA MET A 1 -17.62 7.19 0.69
C MET A 1 -16.37 7.03 -0.14
N GLY A 2 -15.21 7.14 0.49
CA GLY A 2 -13.91 6.85 -0.09
C GLY A 2 -13.19 5.79 0.73
N VAL A 3 -12.51 4.87 0.06
CA VAL A 3 -11.65 3.87 0.69
C VAL A 3 -10.25 4.08 0.11
N TYR A 4 -9.28 4.24 1.00
CA TYR A 4 -7.87 4.34 0.65
C TYR A 4 -7.18 3.11 1.22
N SER A 5 -6.71 2.25 0.32
CA SER A 5 -6.15 0.93 0.63
C SER A 5 -4.64 0.95 0.54
N LEU A 6 -3.98 0.44 1.57
CA LEU A 6 -2.53 0.25 1.67
C LEU A 6 -2.23 -1.22 1.93
N SER A 7 -0.96 -1.61 1.78
CA SER A 7 -0.46 -2.92 2.17
C SER A 7 0.70 -2.74 3.15
N GLU A 8 0.83 -3.66 4.10
CA GLU A 8 2.03 -3.74 4.96
C GLU A 8 3.20 -4.49 4.28
N LYS A 9 2.99 -5.05 3.08
CA LYS A 9 3.99 -5.81 2.32
C LYS A 9 4.37 -5.06 1.05
N ASN A 10 5.67 -5.02 0.77
CA ASN A 10 6.22 -4.41 -0.45
C ASN A 10 6.90 -5.43 -1.38
N ASN A 11 6.90 -6.73 -1.06
CA ASN A 11 7.63 -7.77 -1.80
C ASN A 11 6.74 -8.91 -2.34
N ASP A 12 5.41 -8.76 -2.25
CA ASP A 12 4.47 -9.77 -2.75
C ASP A 12 4.35 -9.73 -4.28
N ILE A 13 4.62 -10.86 -4.95
CA ILE A 13 4.65 -10.93 -6.41
C ILE A 13 3.29 -10.69 -7.08
N LEU A 14 2.18 -11.03 -6.41
CA LEU A 14 0.83 -10.82 -6.94
C LEU A 14 0.48 -9.34 -6.85
N MET A 15 0.80 -8.69 -5.72
CA MET A 15 0.64 -7.24 -5.56
C MET A 15 1.35 -6.46 -6.67
N TRP A 16 2.62 -6.76 -6.93
CA TRP A 16 3.38 -6.12 -8.02
C TRP A 16 2.81 -6.41 -9.41
N SER A 17 2.17 -7.57 -9.59
CA SER A 17 1.53 -7.93 -10.86
C SER A 17 0.23 -7.16 -11.09
N HIS A 18 -0.58 -7.00 -10.04
CA HIS A 18 -1.91 -6.37 -10.11
C HIS A 18 -1.87 -4.85 -10.03
N TYR A 19 -1.05 -4.29 -9.14
CA TYR A 19 -1.11 -2.88 -8.76
C TYR A 19 0.03 -2.02 -9.31
N ALA A 20 1.07 -2.63 -9.87
CA ALA A 20 2.27 -1.93 -10.33
C ALA A 20 2.60 -2.20 -11.81
N ASP A 21 1.58 -2.19 -12.68
CA ASP A 21 1.70 -2.44 -14.13
C ASP A 21 2.65 -3.60 -14.47
N HIS A 22 2.35 -4.78 -13.93
CA HIS A 22 3.16 -5.98 -14.17
C HIS A 22 4.65 -5.79 -13.82
N HIS A 23 4.91 -5.23 -12.63
CA HIS A 23 6.24 -4.91 -12.10
C HIS A 23 6.98 -3.74 -12.77
N LYS A 24 6.31 -2.91 -13.58
CA LYS A 24 6.92 -1.70 -14.19
C LYS A 24 6.67 -0.43 -13.38
N GLY A 25 5.72 -0.46 -12.46
CA GLY A 25 5.38 0.64 -11.56
C GLY A 25 6.31 0.75 -10.36
N PHE A 26 5.82 1.38 -9.30
CA PHE A 26 6.55 1.64 -8.06
C PHE A 26 5.62 1.47 -6.85
N CYS A 27 6.21 1.37 -5.66
CA CYS A 27 5.52 1.36 -4.38
C CYS A 27 6.03 2.54 -3.55
N ILE A 28 5.12 3.23 -2.84
CA ILE A 28 5.44 4.32 -1.92
C ILE A 28 5.39 3.76 -0.50
N GLU A 29 6.46 3.96 0.23
CA GLU A 29 6.56 3.62 1.65
C GLU A 29 6.26 4.84 2.51
N TYR A 30 5.46 4.63 3.56
CA TYR A 30 5.05 5.67 4.48
C TYR A 30 5.49 5.36 5.91
N GLU A 31 5.82 6.41 6.66
CA GLU A 31 6.00 6.30 8.10
C GLU A 31 4.65 6.01 8.77
N ARG A 32 4.61 4.99 9.62
CA ARG A 32 3.48 4.73 10.50
C ARG A 32 3.80 5.12 11.93
N ALA A 33 3.15 6.17 12.43
CA ALA A 33 3.30 6.65 13.79
C ALA A 33 1.95 6.96 14.44
N ASP A 34 1.84 6.71 15.73
CA ASP A 34 0.64 7.05 16.51
C ASP A 34 0.63 8.52 16.91
N SER A 35 0.20 9.35 15.97
CA SER A 35 0.10 10.80 16.11
C SER A 35 -1.17 11.31 15.45
N LYS A 36 -1.79 12.35 16.02
CA LYS A 36 -2.99 13.00 15.44
C LYS A 36 -2.76 13.60 14.05
N TYR A 37 -1.49 13.75 13.64
CA TYR A 37 -1.09 14.28 12.34
C TYR A 37 -0.70 13.19 11.34
N ASN A 38 -0.69 11.92 11.75
CA ASN A 38 -0.41 10.78 10.88
C ASN A 38 -1.70 9.96 10.74
N PHE A 39 -2.29 9.99 9.54
CA PHE A 39 -3.53 9.27 9.27
C PHE A 39 -3.34 7.76 9.21
N LEU A 40 -2.11 7.24 9.16
CA LEU A 40 -1.82 5.80 9.21
C LEU A 40 -1.72 5.24 10.64
N SER A 41 -1.92 6.07 11.66
CA SER A 41 -2.03 5.66 13.07
C SER A 41 -3.11 4.59 13.30
N HIS A 42 -2.95 3.79 14.35
CA HIS A 42 -3.85 2.64 14.63
C HIS A 42 -5.32 3.01 14.85
N PHE A 43 -5.60 4.26 15.22
CA PHE A 43 -6.95 4.73 15.48
C PHE A 43 -7.69 5.15 14.20
N MET A 44 -6.98 5.55 13.13
CA MET A 44 -7.56 5.98 11.85
C MET A 44 -7.47 4.91 10.77
N CYS A 45 -6.32 4.23 10.66
CA CYS A 45 -6.05 3.21 9.66
C CYS A 45 -6.11 1.82 10.31
N ARG A 46 -6.97 0.94 9.80
CA ARG A 46 -7.25 -0.37 10.39
C ARG A 46 -6.99 -1.50 9.41
N PRO A 47 -6.59 -2.69 9.89
CA PRO A 47 -6.38 -3.83 9.02
C PRO A 47 -7.72 -4.36 8.52
N VAL A 48 -7.70 -4.95 7.33
CA VAL A 48 -8.82 -5.71 6.77
C VAL A 48 -8.80 -7.12 7.36
N GLY A 49 -9.96 -7.58 7.81
CA GLY A 49 -10.20 -8.98 8.17
C GLY A 49 -10.50 -9.81 6.94
N TYR A 50 -10.04 -11.05 6.94
CA TYR A 50 -10.18 -11.98 5.82
C TYR A 50 -11.03 -13.18 6.24
N GLU A 51 -12.14 -13.39 5.52
CA GLU A 51 -13.12 -14.44 5.85
C GLU A 51 -13.52 -15.23 4.59
N ASN A 52 -13.93 -16.49 4.80
CA ASN A 52 -14.48 -17.33 3.71
C ASN A 52 -15.94 -16.99 3.42
N ASP A 53 -16.68 -16.60 4.46
CA ASP A 53 -18.11 -16.34 4.39
C ASP A 53 -18.38 -14.84 4.44
N TYR A 54 -19.49 -14.41 3.83
CA TYR A 54 -19.92 -13.02 3.96
C TYR A 54 -20.35 -12.71 5.39
N PRO A 55 -20.03 -11.51 5.92
CA PRO A 55 -20.47 -11.12 7.24
C PRO A 55 -21.99 -11.07 7.32
N ASN A 56 -22.55 -11.67 8.37
CA ASN A 56 -24.00 -11.73 8.57
C ASN A 56 -24.55 -10.36 9.02
N LEU A 57 -25.00 -9.55 8.06
CA LEU A 57 -25.46 -8.18 8.28
C LEU A 57 -26.65 -8.07 9.26
N ASN A 58 -27.43 -9.13 9.45
CA ASN A 58 -28.58 -9.13 10.37
C ASN A 58 -28.17 -9.18 11.84
N ARG A 59 -26.90 -9.48 12.16
CA ARG A 59 -26.40 -9.62 13.54
C ARG A 59 -25.43 -8.51 13.94
N VAL A 60 -25.23 -7.51 13.08
CA VAL A 60 -24.16 -6.53 13.20
C VAL A 60 -24.75 -5.12 13.36
N LEU A 61 -24.41 -4.45 14.45
CA LEU A 61 -24.80 -3.05 14.70
C LEU A 61 -24.01 -2.05 13.83
N ASP A 62 -22.77 -2.39 13.46
CA ASP A 62 -21.90 -1.60 12.58
C ASP A 62 -21.76 -2.24 11.18
N VAL A 63 -22.87 -2.20 10.44
CA VAL A 63 -22.98 -2.79 9.09
C VAL A 63 -21.92 -2.22 8.13
N TRP A 64 -21.58 -0.94 8.30
CA TRP A 64 -20.61 -0.25 7.44
C TRP A 64 -19.16 -0.59 7.80
N GLY A 65 -18.82 -0.62 9.09
CA GLY A 65 -17.49 -1.03 9.54
C GLY A 65 -17.16 -2.47 9.16
N ILE A 66 -18.06 -3.42 9.38
CA ILE A 66 -17.76 -4.82 9.05
C ILE A 66 -17.65 -5.02 7.53
N ASN A 67 -18.54 -4.43 6.73
CA ASN A 67 -18.47 -4.61 5.28
C ASN A 67 -17.22 -3.96 4.66
N LEU A 68 -16.82 -2.78 5.14
CA LEU A 68 -15.68 -2.04 4.60
C LEU A 68 -14.32 -2.52 5.10
N TYR A 69 -14.26 -3.39 6.11
CA TYR A 69 -13.02 -3.97 6.62
C TYR A 69 -13.02 -5.50 6.56
N THR A 70 -13.88 -6.11 5.73
CA THR A 70 -13.84 -7.56 5.46
C THR A 70 -13.57 -7.80 3.98
N LYS A 71 -12.74 -8.79 3.65
CA LYS A 71 -12.45 -9.23 2.28
C LYS A 71 -12.40 -10.77 2.24
N ALA A 72 -12.56 -11.33 1.06
CA ALA A 72 -12.45 -12.79 0.87
C ALA A 72 -11.02 -13.27 1.15
N VAL A 73 -10.88 -14.44 1.77
CA VAL A 73 -9.60 -14.99 2.23
C VAL A 73 -8.57 -15.16 1.11
N GLU A 74 -8.99 -15.33 -0.14
CA GLU A 74 -8.10 -15.44 -1.30
C GLU A 74 -7.24 -14.18 -1.50
N TRP A 75 -7.64 -13.04 -0.92
CA TRP A 75 -6.92 -11.76 -0.98
C TRP A 75 -6.08 -11.48 0.28
N GLU A 76 -5.93 -12.44 1.19
CA GLU A 76 -5.16 -12.27 2.45
C GLU A 76 -3.70 -11.89 2.18
N TYR A 77 -3.14 -12.30 1.03
CA TYR A 77 -1.77 -11.97 0.65
C TYR A 77 -1.53 -10.45 0.58
N GLU A 78 -2.56 -9.65 0.28
CA GLU A 78 -2.45 -8.19 0.21
C GLU A 78 -2.12 -7.56 1.56
N ALA A 79 -2.47 -8.22 2.67
CA ALA A 79 -2.29 -7.69 4.03
C ALA A 79 -2.73 -6.21 4.13
N GLU A 80 -3.99 -5.99 3.75
CA GLU A 80 -4.56 -4.69 3.42
C GLU A 80 -4.89 -3.89 4.69
N TRP A 81 -4.58 -2.61 4.66
CA TRP A 81 -4.96 -1.62 5.66
C TRP A 81 -5.79 -0.51 4.99
N ARG A 82 -6.87 -0.07 5.63
CA ARG A 82 -7.80 0.91 5.04
C ARG A 82 -7.94 2.16 5.88
N LEU A 83 -7.98 3.30 5.18
CA LEU A 83 -8.62 4.53 5.64
C LEU A 83 -9.98 4.66 4.97
N VAL A 84 -11.00 4.95 5.77
CA VAL A 84 -12.38 5.11 5.28
C VAL A 84 -12.85 6.54 5.51
N PHE A 85 -13.27 7.19 4.42
CA PHE A 85 -13.77 8.55 4.41
C PHE A 85 -15.26 8.56 4.07
N LYS A 86 -16.00 9.50 4.67
CA LYS A 86 -17.43 9.68 4.40
C LYS A 86 -17.71 9.99 2.93
N GLU A 87 -16.81 10.71 2.27
CA GLU A 87 -16.93 11.17 0.88
C GLU A 87 -15.74 10.68 0.06
N GLY A 88 -16.01 10.24 -1.17
CA GLY A 88 -14.99 9.77 -2.12
C GLY A 88 -14.83 10.75 -3.29
N GLY A 89 -13.89 10.46 -4.21
CA GLY A 89 -13.65 11.31 -5.39
C GLY A 89 -13.02 12.67 -5.06
N LYS A 90 -12.42 12.80 -3.88
CA LYS A 90 -11.73 14.00 -3.43
C LYS A 90 -10.22 13.78 -3.45
N ILE A 91 -9.49 14.86 -3.69
CA ILE A 91 -8.04 14.90 -3.50
C ILE A 91 -7.78 15.13 -2.02
N PHE A 92 -6.94 14.27 -1.44
CA PHE A 92 -6.49 14.39 -0.06
C PHE A 92 -4.98 14.63 -0.05
N PRO A 93 -4.44 15.34 0.97
CA PRO A 93 -3.00 15.36 1.23
C PRO A 93 -2.46 13.94 1.46
N SER A 94 -1.14 13.80 1.36
CA SER A 94 -0.46 12.56 1.77
C SER A 94 -0.89 12.15 3.19
N PRO A 95 -1.24 10.87 3.44
CA PRO A 95 -1.73 10.45 4.74
C PRO A 95 -0.66 10.43 5.84
N ALA A 96 0.61 10.37 5.44
CA ALA A 96 1.77 10.33 6.31
C ALA A 96 3.03 10.77 5.53
N PRO A 97 4.17 11.03 6.22
CA PRO A 97 5.46 11.24 5.59
C PRO A 97 5.88 10.05 4.73
N ILE A 98 6.49 10.31 3.57
CA ILE A 98 7.05 9.28 2.69
C ILE A 98 8.46 8.99 3.18
N THR A 99 8.78 7.71 3.41
CA THR A 99 10.11 7.27 3.86
C THR A 99 10.90 6.58 2.77
N GLY A 100 10.23 6.09 1.73
CA GLY A 100 10.92 5.40 0.66
C GLY A 100 10.08 5.17 -0.58
N ILE A 101 10.78 4.87 -1.68
CA ILE A 101 10.18 4.49 -2.96
C ILE A 101 10.83 3.20 -3.42
N VAL A 102 10.01 2.19 -3.69
CA VAL A 102 10.48 0.94 -4.29
C VAL A 102 10.17 0.96 -5.78
N PHE A 103 11.19 0.87 -6.61
CA PHE A 103 11.04 0.70 -8.06
C PHE A 103 10.72 -0.76 -8.39
N GLY A 104 9.78 -0.96 -9.32
CA GLY A 104 9.41 -2.29 -9.78
C GLY A 104 10.54 -2.99 -10.52
N LEU A 105 10.52 -4.33 -10.47
CA LEU A 105 11.52 -5.21 -11.09
C LEU A 105 11.81 -4.90 -12.56
N ARG A 106 10.80 -4.41 -13.29
CA ARG A 106 10.85 -4.14 -14.72
C ARG A 106 10.79 -2.63 -15.05
N MET A 107 10.91 -1.76 -14.05
CA MET A 107 10.89 -0.32 -14.26
C MET A 107 12.16 0.13 -14.98
N VAL A 108 11.99 0.92 -16.06
CA VAL A 108 13.12 1.39 -16.88
C VAL A 108 13.76 2.65 -16.29
N GLY A 109 15.07 2.85 -16.51
CA GLY A 109 15.84 3.95 -15.90
C GLY A 109 15.25 5.35 -16.12
N LYS A 110 14.74 5.65 -17.33
CA LYS A 110 14.10 6.95 -17.60
C LYS A 110 12.87 7.20 -16.71
N GLN A 111 12.07 6.17 -16.44
CA GLN A 111 10.90 6.30 -15.56
C GLN A 111 11.32 6.53 -14.10
N LYS A 112 12.38 5.87 -13.64
CA LYS A 112 12.94 6.09 -12.30
C LYS A 112 13.38 7.54 -12.12
N ALA A 113 14.16 8.07 -13.08
CA ALA A 113 14.64 9.45 -13.04
C ALA A 113 13.48 10.44 -12.99
N THR A 114 12.48 10.30 -13.86
CA THR A 114 11.28 11.16 -13.85
C THR A 114 10.51 11.08 -12.53
N LEU A 115 10.39 9.88 -11.94
CA LEU A 115 9.73 9.72 -10.65
C LEU A 115 10.50 10.48 -9.55
N VAL A 116 11.82 10.31 -9.47
CA VAL A 116 12.63 11.00 -8.46
C VAL A 116 12.57 12.51 -8.64
N GLU A 117 12.66 13.02 -9.86
CA GLU A 117 12.54 14.46 -10.16
C GLU A 117 11.17 15.03 -9.73
N SER A 118 10.13 14.19 -9.64
CA SER A 118 8.79 14.59 -9.21
C SER A 118 8.55 14.47 -7.71
N LEU A 119 9.44 13.80 -6.97
CA LEU A 119 9.28 13.66 -5.52
C LEU A 119 9.44 15.03 -4.86
N PRO A 120 8.69 15.30 -3.77
CA PRO A 120 8.97 16.47 -2.97
C PRO A 120 10.42 16.40 -2.47
N TYR A 121 11.08 17.55 -2.39
CA TYR A 121 12.46 17.65 -1.89
C TYR A 121 12.44 17.46 -0.37
N GLU A 122 12.19 16.23 0.07
CA GLU A 122 12.21 15.82 1.47
C GLU A 122 13.51 15.06 1.74
N GLU A 123 14.26 15.53 2.73
CA GLU A 123 15.41 14.79 3.23
C GLU A 123 14.95 13.45 3.79
N GLY A 124 15.65 12.37 3.44
CA GLY A 124 15.45 11.06 4.07
C GLY A 124 14.55 10.08 3.33
N ILE A 125 14.14 10.34 2.08
CA ILE A 125 13.49 9.31 1.24
C ILE A 125 14.56 8.32 0.74
N THR A 126 14.49 7.07 1.18
CA THR A 126 15.35 5.99 0.69
C THR A 126 14.80 5.36 -0.59
N LEU A 127 15.67 5.11 -1.56
CA LEU A 127 15.29 4.47 -2.82
C LEU A 127 15.63 2.99 -2.80
N TYR A 128 14.70 2.18 -3.30
CA TYR A 128 14.84 0.72 -3.37
C TYR A 128 14.53 0.19 -4.76
N GLN A 129 15.05 -0.98 -5.07
CA GLN A 129 14.76 -1.74 -6.27
C GLN A 129 14.26 -3.13 -5.89
N ALA A 130 13.10 -3.52 -6.43
CA ALA A 130 12.65 -4.90 -6.39
C ALA A 130 13.53 -5.75 -7.34
N THR A 131 14.11 -6.83 -6.82
CA THR A 131 14.91 -7.79 -7.57
C THR A 131 14.32 -9.19 -7.45
N ARG A 132 14.57 -10.04 -8.44
CA ARG A 132 14.09 -11.43 -8.42
C ARG A 132 15.00 -12.27 -7.53
N VAL A 133 14.41 -13.06 -6.63
CA VAL A 133 15.17 -14.08 -5.89
C VAL A 133 15.40 -15.30 -6.79
N PRO A 134 16.66 -15.71 -7.06
CA PRO A 134 16.95 -16.86 -7.91
C PRO A 134 16.29 -18.15 -7.40
N GLY A 135 15.65 -18.89 -8.31
CA GLY A 135 15.00 -20.16 -7.98
C GLY A 135 13.71 -20.06 -7.16
N LYS A 136 13.18 -18.85 -6.89
CA LYS A 136 11.95 -18.65 -6.11
C LYS A 136 10.94 -17.75 -6.84
N PHE A 137 9.67 -17.91 -6.48
CA PHE A 137 8.59 -16.98 -6.80
C PHE A 137 8.52 -15.87 -5.75
N ALA A 138 9.60 -15.11 -5.62
CA ALA A 138 9.75 -14.08 -4.60
C ALA A 138 10.54 -12.88 -5.12
N LEU A 139 10.26 -11.73 -4.53
CA LEU A 139 11.05 -10.51 -4.69
C LEU A 139 11.88 -10.23 -3.45
N GLU A 140 13.02 -9.61 -3.66
CA GLU A 140 13.82 -8.97 -2.63
C GLU A 140 13.82 -7.46 -2.89
N ILE A 141 13.81 -6.67 -1.82
CA ILE A 141 13.79 -5.21 -1.90
C ILE A 141 15.13 -4.72 -1.37
N ASN A 142 15.94 -4.17 -2.28
CA ASN A 142 17.30 -3.75 -1.98
C ASN A 142 17.43 -2.24 -2.16
N GLU A 143 18.16 -1.58 -1.27
CA GLU A 143 18.48 -0.17 -1.43
C GLU A 143 19.27 0.06 -2.73
N THR A 144 19.03 1.19 -3.39
CA THR A 144 19.65 1.53 -4.66
C THR A 144 19.90 3.04 -4.77
N GLU A 145 20.90 3.39 -5.56
CA GLU A 145 21.07 4.74 -6.09
C GLU A 145 20.41 4.84 -7.48
N ILE A 146 20.31 6.06 -8.03
CA ILE A 146 19.69 6.36 -9.33
C ILE A 146 20.69 6.16 -10.47
#